data_AF-A0A2E0KWY7-F1
#
_entry.id   AF-A0A2E0KWY7-F1
#
_cell.length_a   1.000
_cell.length_b   1.000
_cell.length_c   1.000
_cell.angle_alpha   90.00
_cell.angle_beta   90.00
_cell.angle_gamma   90.00
#
_symmetry.space_group_name_H-M   'P 1'
#
loop_
_entity.id
_entity.type
_entity.pdbx_description
1 polymer ?
#
loop_
_entity_poly.entity_id
_entity_poly.type
_entity_poly.pdbx_seq_one_letter_code
_entity_poly.pdbx_strand_id
1 'polypeptide(L)'
;MLMTQLVIAQEATPLATDADIAATEVEDAEGVAEDIVNLTSATAQSTAATLEDFLNRLVQPPQSDISRVLLIGGGLILLLAGWRIYEVIILIAGFLIGASIATSLVVTDSTIIALVVLLVGGIIGAALSIFLYFIAVFLIGAYVGIALTGGLAAALSLTPVSALVLLVGGLIGGLVLVGLSFEFLVFVSAVVGAQMLTLGLGLDAFWTIILAIIGIVVQLALTRTLDYEVRRRPRRIHVFGRSSS
;
A
#
# COMPACT_ATOMS: atom_id res chain seq x y z
N MET A 1 -48.99 56.80 23.90
CA MET A 1 -47.75 56.15 24.38
C MET A 1 -46.69 56.44 23.34
N LEU A 2 -45.98 57.55 23.54
CA LEU A 2 -45.00 58.13 22.62
C LEU A 2 -43.63 57.50 22.89
N MET A 3 -43.03 56.82 21.91
CA MET A 3 -41.61 56.45 21.95
C MET A 3 -40.79 57.46 21.17
N THR A 4 -40.05 58.26 21.95
CA THR A 4 -39.14 59.31 21.51
C THR A 4 -37.90 58.69 20.87
N GLN A 5 -37.63 59.09 19.63
CA GLN A 5 -36.40 58.85 18.89
C GLN A 5 -35.20 59.47 19.61
N LEU A 6 -34.15 58.68 19.88
CA LEU A 6 -32.88 59.15 20.38
C LEU A 6 -31.84 59.03 19.25
N VAL A 7 -31.61 60.15 18.58
CA VAL A 7 -30.58 60.33 17.54
C VAL A 7 -29.26 60.56 18.28
N ILE A 8 -28.36 59.59 18.22
CA ILE A 8 -26.98 59.72 18.71
C ILE A 8 -26.15 60.33 17.58
N ALA A 9 -25.50 61.45 17.88
CA ALA A 9 -24.60 62.14 16.98
C ALA A 9 -23.37 61.25 16.68
N GLN A 10 -23.13 60.99 15.40
CA GLN A 10 -21.99 60.24 14.91
C GLN A 10 -20.79 61.21 14.81
N GLU A 11 -19.88 61.15 15.79
CA GLU A 11 -18.59 61.84 15.72
C GLU A 11 -17.79 61.28 14.54
N ALA A 12 -17.33 62.19 13.69
CA ALA A 12 -16.55 61.85 12.50
C ALA A 12 -15.18 61.29 12.93
N THR A 13 -14.97 59.99 12.71
CA THR A 13 -13.67 59.34 12.82
C THR A 13 -12.68 60.05 11.87
N PRO A 14 -11.48 60.47 12.32
CA PRO A 14 -10.48 61.02 11.43
C PRO A 14 -10.08 59.96 10.40
N LEU A 15 -10.11 60.37 9.12
CA LEU A 15 -9.70 59.54 7.98
C LEU A 15 -8.26 59.09 8.21
N ALA A 16 -8.05 57.79 8.46
CA ALA A 16 -6.72 57.19 8.44
C ALA A 16 -6.13 57.45 7.05
N THR A 17 -4.96 58.08 7.01
CA THR A 17 -4.19 58.27 5.79
C THR A 17 -3.78 56.90 5.26
N ASP A 18 -3.81 56.67 3.94
CA ASP A 18 -3.51 55.38 3.28
C ASP A 18 -2.16 54.74 3.69
N ALA A 19 -1.28 55.48 4.37
CA ALA A 19 -0.03 55.01 4.93
C ALA A 19 -0.17 54.25 6.27
N ASP A 20 -1.19 54.55 7.09
CA ASP A 20 -1.42 53.84 8.38
C ASP A 20 -2.09 52.49 8.17
N ILE A 21 -2.96 52.35 7.15
CA ILE A 21 -3.64 51.09 6.84
C ILE A 21 -2.63 50.02 6.35
N ALA A 22 -1.63 50.44 5.57
CA ALA A 22 -0.58 49.55 5.08
C ALA A 22 0.41 49.10 6.17
N ALA A 23 0.52 49.82 7.29
CA ALA A 23 1.39 49.43 8.41
C ALA A 23 0.69 48.44 9.36
N THR A 24 -0.62 48.59 9.58
CA THR A 24 -1.39 47.68 10.45
C THR A 24 -1.65 46.32 9.81
N GLU A 25 -1.83 46.24 8.48
CA GLU A 25 -2.00 44.93 7.77
C GLU A 25 -0.74 44.04 7.80
N VAL A 26 0.46 44.62 7.92
CA VAL A 26 1.72 43.86 7.92
C VAL A 26 2.03 43.31 9.32
N GLU A 27 1.62 44.01 10.39
CA GLU A 27 1.77 43.54 11.77
C GLU A 27 0.83 42.35 12.07
N ASP A 28 -0.39 42.36 11.51
CA ASP A 28 -1.32 41.22 11.59
C ASP A 28 -0.88 40.02 10.73
N ALA A 29 -0.20 40.26 9.60
CA ALA A 29 0.26 39.19 8.72
C ALA A 29 1.40 38.36 9.33
N GLU A 30 2.30 38.99 10.10
CA GLU A 30 3.43 38.32 10.76
C GLU A 30 2.93 37.47 11.95
N GLY A 31 1.97 37.99 12.73
CA GLY A 31 1.30 37.23 13.79
C GLY A 31 0.50 36.03 13.27
N VAL A 32 -0.23 36.20 12.16
CA VAL A 32 -0.96 35.09 11.52
C VAL A 32 0.00 34.03 10.96
N ALA A 33 1.15 34.43 10.42
CA ALA A 33 2.16 33.49 9.95
C ALA A 33 2.77 32.68 11.12
N GLU A 34 3.08 33.33 12.24
CA GLU A 34 3.60 32.67 13.44
C GLU A 34 2.56 31.71 14.05
N ASP A 35 1.28 32.11 14.10
CA ASP A 35 0.18 31.25 14.54
C ASP A 35 -0.01 30.03 13.62
N ILE A 36 0.07 30.21 12.29
CA ILE A 36 0.00 29.09 11.33
C ILE A 36 1.18 28.13 11.51
N VAL A 37 2.40 28.65 11.72
CA VAL A 37 3.59 27.82 11.95
C VAL A 37 3.47 27.06 13.28
N ASN A 38 2.99 27.72 14.34
CA ASN A 38 2.77 27.09 15.64
C ASN A 38 1.66 26.03 15.59
N LEU A 39 0.56 26.31 14.90
CA LEU A 39 -0.53 25.35 14.69
C LEU A 39 -0.05 24.15 13.86
N THR A 40 0.77 24.38 12.83
CA THR A 40 1.36 23.33 12.00
C THR A 40 2.33 22.46 12.81
N SER A 41 3.18 23.09 13.63
CA SER A 41 4.11 22.38 14.52
C SER A 41 3.37 21.55 15.57
N ALA A 42 2.33 22.12 16.21
CA ALA A 42 1.49 21.42 17.17
C ALA A 42 0.72 20.25 16.53
N THR A 43 0.22 20.42 15.30
CA THR A 43 -0.47 19.36 14.54
C THR A 43 0.51 18.27 14.11
N ALA A 44 1.72 18.63 13.67
CA ALA A 44 2.76 17.68 13.32
C ALA A 44 3.21 16.87 14.54
N GLN A 45 3.39 17.51 15.70
CA GLN A 45 3.74 16.84 16.95
C GLN A 45 2.63 15.91 17.45
N SER A 46 1.35 16.33 17.37
CA SER A 46 0.24 15.47 17.77
C SER A 46 0.08 14.26 16.83
N THR A 47 0.32 14.46 15.53
CA THR A 47 0.33 13.39 14.54
C THR A 47 1.49 12.42 14.79
N ALA A 48 2.69 12.93 15.12
CA ALA A 48 3.84 12.09 15.46
C ALA A 48 3.59 11.28 16.73
N ALA A 49 3.02 11.88 17.78
CA ALA A 49 2.72 11.21 19.04
C ALA A 49 1.63 10.12 18.88
N THR A 50 0.59 10.38 18.08
CA THR A 50 -0.43 9.36 17.76
C THR A 50 0.12 8.23 16.92
N LEU A 51 1.05 8.53 15.99
CA LEU A 51 1.77 7.52 15.23
C LEU A 51 2.61 6.63 16.16
N GLU A 52 3.33 7.23 17.11
CA GLU A 52 4.17 6.49 18.06
C GLU A 52 3.35 5.59 18.99
N ASP A 53 2.22 6.07 19.53
CA ASP A 53 1.31 5.22 20.32
C ASP A 53 0.75 4.06 19.48
N PHE A 54 0.37 4.32 18.24
CA PHE A 54 -0.10 3.27 17.33
C PHE A 54 0.99 2.23 17.04
N LEU A 55 2.21 2.68 16.75
CA LEU A 55 3.36 1.80 16.51
C LEU A 55 3.69 0.99 17.78
N ASN A 56 3.66 1.60 18.96
CA ASN A 56 3.89 0.90 20.23
C ASN A 56 2.81 -0.16 20.49
N ARG A 57 1.54 0.11 20.18
CA ARG A 57 0.47 -0.88 20.29
C ARG A 57 0.61 -2.04 19.29
N LEU A 58 1.16 -1.79 18.11
CA LEU A 58 1.43 -2.84 17.12
C LEU A 58 2.59 -3.75 17.54
N VAL A 59 3.54 -3.24 18.33
CA VAL A 59 4.72 -3.97 18.79
C VAL A 59 4.47 -4.68 20.13
N GLN A 60 3.55 -4.18 20.97
CA GLN A 60 3.23 -4.85 22.22
C GLN A 60 2.59 -6.23 21.98
N PRO A 61 3.03 -7.28 22.71
CA PRO A 61 2.44 -8.60 22.60
C PRO A 61 0.96 -8.54 22.98
N PRO A 62 0.04 -9.07 22.15
CA PRO A 62 -1.38 -8.99 22.43
C PRO A 62 -1.72 -9.73 23.72
N GLN A 63 -2.37 -9.03 24.66
CA GLN A 63 -2.79 -9.62 25.93
C GLN A 63 -4.07 -10.46 25.82
N SER A 64 -4.81 -10.39 24.71
CA SER A 64 -6.01 -11.19 24.51
C SER A 64 -5.68 -12.55 23.88
N ASP A 65 -6.17 -13.62 24.50
CA ASP A 65 -6.00 -15.00 24.03
C ASP A 65 -6.47 -15.19 22.58
N ILE A 66 -7.54 -14.50 22.18
CA ILE A 66 -8.09 -14.55 20.82
C ILE A 66 -7.08 -14.00 19.80
N SER A 67 -6.46 -12.84 20.08
CA SER A 67 -5.47 -12.26 19.19
C SER A 67 -4.22 -13.14 19.10
N ARG A 68 -3.82 -13.78 20.22
CA ARG A 68 -2.72 -14.73 20.25
C ARG A 68 -2.98 -15.93 19.35
N VAL A 69 -4.17 -16.53 19.44
CA VAL A 69 -4.58 -17.65 18.58
C VAL A 69 -4.64 -17.23 17.11
N LEU A 70 -5.14 -16.02 16.80
CA LEU A 70 -5.16 -15.51 15.43
C LEU A 70 -3.76 -15.27 14.88
N LEU A 71 -2.83 -14.74 15.68
CA LEU A 71 -1.44 -14.55 15.27
C LEU A 71 -0.74 -15.88 15.02
N ILE A 72 -0.90 -16.86 15.92
CA ILE A 72 -0.29 -18.18 15.77
C ILE A 72 -0.88 -18.90 14.57
N GLY A 73 -2.22 -18.97 14.47
CA GLY A 73 -2.91 -19.65 13.38
C GLY A 73 -2.66 -18.98 12.03
N GLY A 74 -2.83 -17.65 11.96
CA GLY A 74 -2.55 -16.85 10.77
C GLY A 74 -1.09 -16.91 10.35
N GLY A 75 -0.16 -16.83 11.31
CA GLY A 75 1.27 -16.97 11.09
C GLY A 75 1.64 -18.33 10.51
N LEU A 76 1.11 -19.43 11.07
CA LEU A 76 1.34 -20.78 10.57
C LEU A 76 0.77 -20.99 9.16
N ILE A 77 -0.43 -20.48 8.91
CA ILE A 77 -1.07 -20.53 7.60
C ILE A 77 -0.26 -19.74 6.57
N LEU A 78 0.22 -18.53 6.90
CA LEU A 78 1.12 -17.76 6.03
C LEU A 78 2.44 -18.49 5.80
N LEU A 79 3.02 -19.08 6.84
CA LEU A 79 4.31 -19.76 6.78
C LEU A 79 4.25 -20.99 5.87
N LEU A 80 3.12 -21.69 5.81
CA LEU A 80 2.95 -22.90 4.99
C LEU A 80 2.34 -22.64 3.61
N ALA A 81 1.41 -21.70 3.51
CA ALA A 81 0.55 -21.49 2.34
C ALA A 81 0.52 -20.04 1.82
N GLY A 82 1.51 -19.22 2.20
CA GLY A 82 1.55 -17.79 1.87
C GLY A 82 1.37 -17.47 0.39
N TRP A 83 2.02 -18.24 -0.49
CA TRP A 83 1.92 -18.04 -1.94
C TRP A 83 0.51 -18.27 -2.50
N ARG A 84 -0.26 -19.20 -1.92
CA ARG A 84 -1.61 -19.55 -2.39
C ARG A 84 -2.65 -18.56 -1.87
N ILE A 85 -2.47 -18.09 -0.64
CA ILE A 85 -3.33 -17.07 -0.03
C ILE A 85 -3.29 -15.78 -0.84
N TYR A 86 -2.10 -15.41 -1.32
CA TYR A 86 -1.91 -14.21 -2.12
C TYR A 86 -2.76 -14.21 -3.40
N GLU A 87 -2.74 -15.31 -4.15
CA GLU A 87 -3.56 -15.46 -5.36
C GLU A 87 -5.06 -15.33 -5.05
N VAL A 88 -5.51 -15.98 -3.97
CA VAL A 88 -6.91 -15.90 -3.53
C VAL A 88 -7.29 -14.48 -3.13
N ILE A 89 -6.44 -13.77 -2.39
CA ILE A 89 -6.70 -12.38 -1.96
C ILE A 89 -6.82 -11.47 -3.18
N ILE A 90 -5.92 -11.56 -4.16
CA ILE A 90 -6.01 -10.74 -5.37
C ILE A 90 -7.31 -11.03 -6.13
N LEU A 91 -7.66 -12.31 -6.31
CA LEU A 91 -8.88 -12.69 -7.02
C LEU A 91 -10.13 -12.17 -6.32
N ILE A 92 -10.19 -12.28 -4.99
CA ILE A 92 -11.32 -11.75 -4.20
C ILE A 92 -11.36 -10.23 -4.30
N ALA A 93 -10.24 -9.53 -4.16
CA ALA A 93 -10.19 -8.07 -4.27
C ALA A 93 -10.63 -7.61 -5.67
N GLY A 94 -10.11 -8.26 -6.72
CA GLY A 94 -10.52 -8.03 -8.10
C GLY A 94 -12.00 -8.27 -8.32
N PHE A 95 -12.53 -9.37 -7.76
CA PHE A 95 -13.94 -9.69 -7.81
C PHE A 95 -14.79 -8.60 -7.16
N LEU A 96 -14.46 -8.19 -5.94
CA LEU A 96 -15.23 -7.19 -5.22
C LEU A 96 -15.22 -5.83 -5.93
N ILE A 97 -14.06 -5.39 -6.43
CA ILE A 97 -13.93 -4.13 -7.17
C ILE A 97 -14.72 -4.21 -8.49
N GLY A 98 -14.54 -5.28 -9.27
CA GLY A 98 -15.25 -5.46 -10.54
C GLY A 98 -16.76 -5.57 -10.38
N ALA A 99 -17.21 -6.30 -9.36
CA ALA A 99 -18.62 -6.41 -8.99
C ALA A 99 -19.19 -5.03 -8.62
N SER A 100 -18.50 -4.28 -7.75
CA SER A 100 -18.93 -2.96 -7.31
C SER A 100 -19.08 -2.00 -8.49
N ILE A 101 -18.08 -1.94 -9.37
CA ILE A 101 -18.13 -1.10 -10.58
C ILE A 101 -19.30 -1.53 -11.47
N ALA A 102 -19.45 -2.81 -11.77
CA ALA A 102 -20.53 -3.28 -12.63
C ALA A 102 -21.92 -2.96 -12.07
N THR A 103 -22.13 -3.16 -10.76
CA THR A 103 -23.40 -2.82 -10.10
C THR A 103 -23.66 -1.31 -10.08
N SER A 104 -22.63 -0.47 -10.07
CA SER A 104 -22.78 0.99 -10.16
C SER A 104 -23.18 1.48 -11.56
N LEU A 105 -22.83 0.72 -12.60
CA LEU A 105 -23.11 1.08 -14.00
C LEU A 105 -24.50 0.64 -14.47
N VAL A 106 -25.09 -0.36 -13.82
CA VAL A 106 -26.41 -0.90 -14.19
C VAL A 106 -27.39 -0.69 -13.04
N VAL A 107 -28.27 0.30 -13.19
CA VAL A 107 -29.39 0.52 -12.27
C VAL A 107 -30.57 -0.32 -12.73
N THR A 108 -31.01 -1.26 -11.90
CA THR A 108 -32.13 -2.16 -12.20
C THR A 108 -32.90 -2.53 -10.94
N ASP A 109 -34.23 -2.62 -11.05
CA ASP A 109 -35.10 -3.06 -9.95
C ASP A 109 -35.18 -4.59 -9.83
N SER A 110 -34.70 -5.32 -10.83
CA SER A 110 -34.75 -6.78 -10.85
C SER A 110 -33.58 -7.38 -10.07
N THR A 111 -33.88 -8.07 -8.98
CA THR A 111 -32.88 -8.78 -8.15
C THR A 111 -32.06 -9.78 -8.97
N ILE A 112 -32.68 -10.46 -9.94
CA ILE A 112 -32.00 -11.47 -10.77
C ILE A 112 -30.96 -10.78 -11.67
N ILE A 113 -31.32 -9.65 -12.29
CA ILE A 113 -30.40 -8.90 -13.15
C ILE A 113 -29.25 -8.33 -12.31
N ALA A 114 -29.53 -7.79 -11.12
CA ALA A 114 -28.51 -7.29 -10.21
C ALA A 114 -27.49 -8.38 -9.82
N LEU A 115 -27.95 -9.60 -9.52
CA LEU A 115 -27.07 -10.73 -9.22
C LEU A 115 -26.22 -11.15 -10.42
N VAL A 116 -26.79 -11.16 -11.63
CA VAL A 116 -26.04 -11.48 -12.85
C VAL A 116 -24.96 -10.43 -13.12
N VAL A 117 -25.29 -9.14 -12.98
CA VAL A 117 -24.32 -8.05 -13.17
C VAL A 117 -23.20 -8.11 -12.12
N LEU A 118 -23.54 -8.37 -10.86
CA LEU A 118 -22.58 -8.56 -9.78
C LEU A 118 -21.61 -9.70 -10.11
N LEU A 119 -22.14 -10.85 -10.53
CA LEU A 119 -21.32 -12.04 -10.83
C LEU A 119 -20.43 -11.81 -12.06
N VAL A 120 -20.99 -11.29 -13.15
CA VAL A 120 -20.25 -11.03 -14.40
C VAL A 120 -19.18 -9.96 -14.16
N GLY A 121 -19.53 -8.85 -13.52
CA GLY A 121 -18.59 -7.79 -13.15
C GLY A 121 -17.46 -8.29 -12.26
N GLY A 122 -17.80 -9.10 -11.26
CA GLY A 122 -16.82 -9.69 -10.37
C GLY A 122 -15.89 -10.67 -11.08
N ILE A 123 -16.39 -11.54 -11.95
CA ILE A 123 -15.52 -12.46 -12.71
C ILE A 123 -14.56 -11.68 -13.62
N ILE A 124 -15.04 -10.63 -14.30
CA ILE A 124 -14.20 -9.75 -15.12
C ILE A 124 -13.14 -9.06 -14.26
N GLY A 125 -13.52 -8.51 -13.11
CA GLY A 125 -12.60 -7.85 -12.19
C GLY A 125 -11.55 -8.80 -11.61
N ALA A 126 -11.95 -10.02 -11.25
CA ALA A 126 -11.02 -11.06 -10.81
C ALA A 126 -10.02 -11.43 -11.92
N ALA A 127 -10.48 -11.61 -13.15
CA ALA A 127 -9.59 -11.87 -14.28
C ALA A 127 -8.61 -10.69 -14.53
N LEU A 128 -9.11 -9.45 -14.45
CA LEU A 128 -8.30 -8.24 -14.64
C LEU A 128 -7.26 -8.06 -13.53
N SER A 129 -7.59 -8.45 -12.30
CA SER A 129 -6.67 -8.34 -11.15
C SER A 129 -5.38 -9.13 -11.31
N ILE A 130 -5.41 -10.24 -12.05
CA ILE A 130 -4.21 -11.01 -12.41
C ILE A 130 -3.26 -10.17 -13.27
N PHE A 131 -3.79 -9.35 -14.18
CA PHE A 131 -2.98 -8.46 -15.01
C PHE A 131 -2.44 -7.28 -14.20
N LEU A 132 -3.28 -6.67 -13.36
CA LEU A 132 -2.88 -5.58 -12.46
C LEU A 132 -1.79 -6.01 -11.48
N TYR A 133 -1.80 -7.26 -11.03
CA TYR A 133 -0.75 -7.81 -10.19
C TYR A 133 0.64 -7.67 -10.84
N PHE A 134 0.79 -8.08 -12.11
CA PHE A 134 2.09 -7.96 -12.80
C PHE A 134 2.52 -6.51 -12.97
N ILE A 135 1.58 -5.60 -13.23
CA ILE A 135 1.87 -4.16 -13.30
C ILE A 135 2.34 -3.64 -11.94
N ALA A 136 1.64 -3.99 -10.85
CA ALA A 136 2.00 -3.55 -9.51
C ALA A 136 3.40 -4.02 -9.13
N VAL A 137 3.71 -5.30 -9.37
CA VAL A 137 5.06 -5.85 -9.11
C VAL A 137 6.11 -5.15 -9.96
N PHE A 138 5.84 -4.90 -11.25
CA PHE A 138 6.76 -4.16 -12.11
C PHE A 138 7.04 -2.74 -11.57
N LEU A 139 6.01 -2.02 -11.13
CA LEU A 139 6.15 -0.66 -10.60
C LEU A 139 6.94 -0.64 -9.28
N ILE A 140 6.67 -1.58 -8.37
CA ILE A 140 7.44 -1.73 -7.13
C ILE A 140 8.92 -2.04 -7.45
N GLY A 141 9.16 -2.97 -8.36
CA GLY A 141 10.52 -3.30 -8.81
C GLY A 141 11.22 -2.13 -9.48
N ALA A 142 10.49 -1.33 -10.26
CA ALA A 142 11.04 -0.15 -10.90
C ALA A 142 11.41 0.93 -9.88
N TYR A 143 10.58 1.16 -8.88
CA TYR A 143 10.90 2.06 -7.78
C TYR A 143 12.16 1.61 -7.03
N VAL A 144 12.26 0.33 -6.67
CA VAL A 144 13.44 -0.23 -6.01
C VAL A 144 14.67 -0.11 -6.92
N GLY A 145 14.55 -0.38 -8.22
CA GLY A 145 15.64 -0.23 -9.19
C GLY A 145 16.15 1.21 -9.31
N ILE A 146 15.25 2.20 -9.32
CA ILE A 146 15.60 3.63 -9.30
C ILE A 146 16.34 3.96 -8.00
N ALA A 147 15.80 3.54 -6.85
CA ALA A 147 16.40 3.81 -5.54
C ALA A 147 17.80 3.20 -5.41
N LEU A 148 17.99 1.95 -5.86
CA LEU A 148 19.30 1.28 -5.88
C LEU A 148 20.29 1.98 -6.80
N THR A 149 19.85 2.40 -7.99
CA THR A 149 20.72 3.09 -8.95
C THR A 149 21.15 4.46 -8.40
N GLY A 150 20.22 5.20 -7.80
CA GLY A 150 20.52 6.47 -7.14
C GLY A 150 21.47 6.29 -5.94
N GLY A 151 21.21 5.30 -5.09
CA GLY A 151 22.06 5.01 -3.93
C GLY A 151 23.47 4.57 -4.33
N LEU A 152 23.60 3.74 -5.37
CA LEU A 152 24.90 3.29 -5.88
C LEU A 152 25.68 4.45 -6.51
N ALA A 153 25.02 5.29 -7.30
CA ALA A 153 25.67 6.46 -7.89
C ALA A 153 26.12 7.48 -6.82
N ALA A 154 25.34 7.66 -5.76
CA ALA A 154 25.73 8.48 -4.61
C ALA A 154 26.95 7.89 -3.88
N ALA A 155 26.99 6.57 -3.68
CA ALA A 155 28.12 5.89 -3.05
C ALA A 155 29.42 5.98 -3.88
N LEU A 156 29.30 6.09 -5.21
CA LEU A 156 30.43 6.25 -6.13
C LEU A 156 30.78 7.72 -6.45
N SER A 157 30.11 8.69 -5.80
CA SER A 157 30.27 10.12 -6.07
C SER A 157 30.02 10.52 -7.53
N LEU A 158 29.15 9.78 -8.24
CA LEU A 158 28.78 10.01 -9.64
C LEU A 158 27.55 10.92 -9.80
N THR A 159 27.26 11.74 -8.78
CA THR A 159 26.16 12.71 -8.81
C THR A 159 26.55 13.95 -9.62
N PRO A 160 25.65 14.50 -10.47
CA PRO A 160 24.23 14.14 -10.63
C PRO A 160 23.98 12.97 -11.59
N VAL A 161 23.00 12.12 -11.25
CA VAL A 161 22.61 10.97 -12.07
C VAL A 161 21.66 11.43 -13.17
N SER A 162 21.97 11.07 -14.42
CA SER A 162 21.06 11.32 -15.56
C SER A 162 19.74 10.57 -15.40
N ALA A 163 18.63 11.24 -15.73
CA ALA A 163 17.29 10.64 -15.70
C ALA A 163 17.18 9.36 -16.55
N LEU A 164 17.95 9.27 -17.65
CA LEU A 164 18.03 8.06 -18.47
C LEU A 164 18.62 6.87 -17.71
N VAL A 165 19.64 7.10 -16.88
CA VAL A 165 20.27 6.04 -16.08
C VAL A 165 19.31 5.54 -15.00
N LEU A 166 18.60 6.46 -14.33
CA LEU A 166 17.54 6.09 -13.38
C LEU A 166 16.41 5.31 -14.04
N LEU A 167 15.98 5.73 -15.24
CA LEU A 167 14.94 5.04 -16.01
C LEU A 167 15.38 3.62 -16.41
N VAL A 168 16.61 3.44 -16.87
CA VAL A 168 17.17 2.11 -17.17
C VAL A 168 17.26 1.26 -15.90
N GLY A 169 17.75 1.84 -14.81
CA GLY A 169 17.80 1.18 -13.50
C GLY A 169 16.44 0.72 -13.00
N GLY A 170 15.42 1.57 -13.15
CA GLY A 170 14.03 1.22 -12.87
C GLY A 170 13.51 0.12 -13.78
N LEU A 171 13.72 0.21 -15.09
CA LEU A 171 13.21 -0.79 -16.03
C LEU A 171 13.83 -2.18 -15.78
N ILE A 172 15.14 -2.22 -15.48
CA ILE A 172 15.83 -3.44 -15.06
C ILE A 172 15.25 -3.94 -13.73
N GLY A 173 15.13 -3.08 -12.72
CA GLY A 173 14.57 -3.44 -11.42
C GLY A 173 13.15 -4.00 -11.51
N GLY A 174 12.29 -3.38 -12.32
CA GLY A 174 10.93 -3.83 -12.58
C GLY A 174 10.90 -5.20 -13.27
N LEU A 175 11.70 -5.40 -14.31
CA LEU A 175 11.75 -6.66 -15.04
C LEU A 175 12.32 -7.80 -14.18
N VAL A 176 13.36 -7.51 -13.40
CA VAL A 176 13.94 -8.46 -12.45
C VAL A 176 12.93 -8.84 -11.38
N LEU A 177 12.22 -7.88 -10.79
CA LEU A 177 11.24 -8.17 -9.73
C LEU A 177 10.03 -8.93 -10.28
N VAL A 178 9.58 -8.67 -11.51
CA VAL A 178 8.55 -9.49 -12.17
C VAL A 178 9.04 -10.93 -12.33
N GLY A 179 10.30 -11.13 -12.73
CA GLY A 179 10.91 -12.46 -12.83
C GLY A 179 11.05 -13.17 -11.48
N LEU A 180 11.34 -12.43 -10.41
CA LEU A 180 11.46 -12.91 -9.03
C LEU A 180 10.15 -12.88 -8.24
N SER A 181 9.03 -12.51 -8.87
CA SER A 181 7.77 -12.21 -8.18
C SER A 181 7.29 -13.37 -7.28
N PHE A 182 7.47 -14.60 -7.77
CA PHE A 182 7.15 -15.80 -7.01
C PHE A 182 8.05 -15.99 -5.78
N GLU A 183 9.38 -15.94 -5.97
CA GLU A 183 10.36 -16.04 -4.88
C GLU A 183 10.18 -14.91 -3.86
N PHE A 184 9.86 -13.71 -4.31
CA PHE A 184 9.63 -12.55 -3.46
C PHE A 184 8.38 -12.73 -2.59
N LEU A 185 7.27 -13.24 -3.14
CA LEU A 185 6.08 -13.55 -2.36
C LEU A 185 6.32 -14.62 -1.31
N VAL A 186 7.04 -15.68 -1.67
CA VAL A 186 7.46 -16.75 -0.75
C VAL A 186 8.27 -16.15 0.40
N PHE A 187 9.28 -15.34 0.07
CA PHE A 187 10.12 -14.67 1.06
C PHE A 187 9.32 -13.75 2.01
N VAL A 188 8.53 -12.83 1.45
CA VAL A 188 7.73 -11.89 2.25
C VAL A 188 6.72 -12.64 3.13
N SER A 189 6.02 -13.63 2.59
CA SER A 189 5.03 -14.39 3.36
C SER A 189 5.68 -15.19 4.50
N ALA A 190 6.88 -15.73 4.29
CA ALA A 190 7.61 -16.45 5.32
C ALA A 190 8.10 -15.51 6.43
N VAL A 191 8.59 -14.32 6.09
CA VAL A 191 9.01 -13.31 7.07
C VAL A 191 7.81 -12.81 7.89
N VAL A 192 6.72 -12.45 7.22
CA VAL A 192 5.50 -11.97 7.91
C VAL A 192 4.89 -13.09 8.76
N GLY A 193 4.79 -14.31 8.23
CA GLY A 193 4.28 -15.47 8.97
C GLY A 193 5.13 -15.80 10.20
N ALA A 194 6.46 -15.76 10.06
CA ALA A 194 7.39 -15.95 11.17
C ALA A 194 7.24 -14.85 12.24
N GLN A 195 7.12 -13.59 11.83
CA GLN A 195 6.91 -12.46 12.74
C GLN A 195 5.58 -12.58 13.49
N MET A 196 4.48 -12.95 12.80
CA MET A 196 3.21 -13.19 13.46
C MET A 196 3.30 -14.35 14.47
N LEU A 197 4.01 -15.42 14.11
CA LEU A 197 4.19 -16.58 14.97
C LEU A 197 5.04 -16.24 16.20
N THR A 198 6.10 -15.44 16.07
CA THR A 198 6.92 -15.02 17.22
C THR A 198 6.21 -14.05 18.13
N LEU A 199 5.47 -13.07 17.59
CA LEU A 199 4.62 -12.19 18.39
C LEU A 199 3.52 -12.98 19.11
N GLY A 200 2.91 -13.95 18.42
CA GLY A 200 1.90 -14.83 18.99
C GLY A 200 2.46 -15.75 20.07
N LEU A 201 3.68 -16.26 19.93
CA LEU A 201 4.28 -17.15 20.94
C LEU A 201 5.00 -16.39 22.05
N GLY A 202 5.31 -15.10 21.86
CA GLY A 202 6.15 -14.31 22.77
C GLY A 202 7.63 -14.71 22.68
N LEU A 203 8.09 -15.08 21.48
CA LEU A 203 9.47 -15.49 21.22
C LEU A 203 10.34 -14.29 20.84
N ASP A 204 11.63 -14.40 21.13
CA ASP A 204 12.62 -13.39 20.77
C ASP A 204 12.88 -13.31 19.25
N ALA A 205 13.44 -12.19 18.79
CA ALA A 205 13.73 -11.91 17.39
C ALA A 205 14.60 -12.97 16.71
N PHE A 206 15.47 -13.64 17.47
CA PHE A 206 16.27 -14.77 16.98
C PHE A 206 15.41 -15.90 16.39
N TRP A 207 14.27 -16.22 17.03
CA TRP A 207 13.35 -17.25 16.55
C TRP A 207 12.65 -16.84 15.26
N THR A 208 12.42 -15.54 15.04
CA THR A 208 11.81 -15.04 13.81
C THR A 208 12.66 -15.40 12.60
N ILE A 209 13.99 -15.27 12.72
CA ILE A 209 14.93 -15.60 11.64
C ILE A 209 14.89 -17.10 11.35
N ILE A 210 14.95 -17.95 12.39
CA ILE A 210 14.91 -19.41 12.25
C ILE A 210 13.59 -19.83 11.59
N LEU A 211 12.46 -19.33 12.08
CA LEU A 211 11.14 -19.66 11.55
C LEU A 211 10.96 -19.18 10.12
N ALA A 212 11.47 -18.00 9.77
CA ALA A 212 11.43 -17.49 8.40
C ALA A 212 12.23 -18.40 7.45
N ILE A 213 13.42 -18.85 7.84
CA ILE A 213 14.23 -19.78 7.03
C ILE A 213 13.49 -21.12 6.85
N ILE A 214 12.93 -21.67 7.93
CA ILE A 214 12.14 -22.91 7.87
C ILE A 214 10.95 -22.71 6.94
N GLY A 215 10.21 -21.61 7.07
CA GLY A 215 9.07 -21.28 6.20
C GLY A 215 9.47 -21.21 4.73
N ILE A 216 10.56 -20.52 4.41
CA ILE A 216 11.10 -20.43 3.04
C ILE A 216 11.41 -21.85 2.51
N VAL A 217 12.12 -22.66 3.29
CA VAL A 217 12.48 -24.04 2.88
C VAL A 217 11.24 -24.90 2.68
N VAL A 218 10.26 -24.82 3.59
CA VAL A 218 9.02 -25.60 3.51
C VAL A 218 8.18 -25.16 2.31
N GLN A 219 8.00 -23.87 2.07
CA GLN A 219 7.28 -23.37 0.90
C GLN A 219 7.98 -23.75 -0.40
N LEU A 220 9.31 -23.64 -0.48
CA LEU A 220 10.09 -24.08 -1.64
C LEU A 220 10.05 -25.60 -1.82
N ALA A 221 10.04 -26.38 -0.75
CA ALA A 221 9.90 -27.83 -0.83
C ALA A 221 8.51 -28.24 -1.30
N LEU A 222 7.44 -27.66 -0.73
CA LEU A 222 6.06 -27.94 -1.12
C LEU A 222 5.81 -27.62 -2.59
N THR A 223 6.33 -26.48 -3.06
CA THR A 223 6.17 -26.05 -4.46
C THR A 223 6.89 -26.98 -5.42
N ARG A 224 8.02 -27.58 -5.02
CA ARG A 224 8.69 -28.63 -5.79
C ARG A 224 7.95 -29.96 -5.77
N THR A 225 7.38 -30.36 -4.62
CA THR A 225 6.70 -31.67 -4.49
C THR A 225 5.31 -31.69 -5.09
N LEU A 226 4.61 -30.56 -5.11
CA LEU A 226 3.24 -30.47 -5.63
C LEU A 226 3.17 -30.33 -7.15
N ASP A 227 4.30 -30.52 -7.84
CA ASP A 227 4.45 -30.49 -9.30
C ASP A 227 3.57 -29.39 -9.93
N TYR A 228 3.65 -28.19 -9.34
CA TYR A 228 2.82 -27.07 -9.74
C TYR A 228 3.29 -26.65 -11.15
N GLU A 229 2.68 -27.27 -12.16
CA GLU A 229 2.74 -26.92 -13.59
C GLU A 229 2.23 -25.49 -13.87
N VAL A 230 1.88 -24.72 -12.84
CA VAL A 230 1.44 -23.33 -12.97
C VAL A 230 2.64 -22.45 -13.31
N ARG A 231 2.83 -22.29 -14.62
CA ARG A 231 3.33 -21.08 -15.31
C ARG A 231 4.83 -20.82 -15.43
N ARG A 232 5.76 -21.74 -15.16
CA ARG A 232 7.19 -21.46 -15.48
C ARG A 232 7.63 -21.69 -16.93
N ARG A 233 6.84 -22.33 -17.80
CA ARG A 233 7.12 -22.31 -19.25
C ARG A 233 5.84 -22.42 -20.06
N PRO A 234 5.59 -21.54 -21.05
CA PRO A 234 4.71 -21.91 -22.15
C PRO A 234 5.32 -23.19 -22.76
N ARG A 235 4.63 -24.31 -22.57
CA ARG A 235 4.94 -25.59 -23.20
C ARG A 235 5.10 -25.26 -24.69
N ARG A 236 6.31 -25.40 -25.24
CA ARG A 236 6.54 -25.26 -26.68
C ARG A 236 5.54 -26.17 -27.36
N ILE A 237 4.49 -25.59 -27.93
CA ILE A 237 3.52 -26.32 -28.72
C ILE A 237 4.31 -26.76 -29.96
N HIS A 238 4.70 -28.04 -29.99
CA HIS A 238 5.25 -28.65 -31.19
C HIS A 238 4.10 -28.82 -32.19
N VAL A 239 3.75 -27.74 -32.90
CA VAL A 239 2.68 -27.69 -33.93
C VAL A 239 3.09 -28.40 -35.22
N PHE A 240 4.35 -28.82 -35.38
CA PHE A 240 4.79 -29.52 -36.59
C PHE A 240 4.97 -31.02 -36.38
N GLY A 241 3.83 -31.70 -36.20
CA GLY A 241 3.70 -33.11 -36.55
C GLY A 241 3.55 -33.24 -38.06
N ARG A 242 4.61 -33.72 -38.71
CA ARG A 242 4.68 -34.04 -40.13
C ARG A 242 3.49 -34.90 -40.56
N SER A 243 2.73 -34.44 -41.56
CA SER A 243 1.94 -35.34 -42.40
C SER A 243 2.91 -36.13 -43.30
N SER A 244 3.09 -37.40 -43.02
CA SER A 244 3.63 -38.37 -43.97
C SER A 244 2.54 -39.34 -44.34
N SER A 245 2.47 -39.60 -45.66
CA SER A 245 1.63 -40.52 -46.44
C SER A 245 0.16 -40.15 -46.61
#